data_AF-A0A931UEU4-F1
#
_entry.id   AF-A0A931UEU4-F1
#
_cell.length_a   1.000
_cell.length_b   1.000
_cell.length_c   1.000
_cell.angle_alpha   90.00
_cell.angle_beta   90.00
_cell.angle_gamma   90.00
#
_symmetry.space_group_name_H-M   'P 1'
#
loop_
_entity.id
_entity.type
_entity.pdbx_description
1 polymer ?
#
loop_
_entity_poly.entity_id
_entity_poly.type
_entity_poly.pdbx_seq_one_letter_code
_entity_poly.pdbx_strand_id
1 'polypeptide(L)'
;MLFRELNRGKCKTYLIACESTRKAALIDPVKERIDRYLATLAYYGCRLEAVIDTHTHADHRTASFELNGLTGARVIMHRRAPAPHVDIHVEDGQRYAVGDVELQVLYTPGHTPDSMSLYAGDRVFTGDTLLIRGTGRSDFAGGDPGEEFDSITQKLFRLPDETLVFPAHDYRGNSHSTIGEEKRFNPRVSGRTRDEYIALMNHLGLPLPDKIQEVLQPNESALDDDRIPFPTLAQLNQVRQLTPKQVRALLDASLSPILLDVREAEEYEGELGHIAGCLLISLKDLPARAVELEKYKERHIIAICRAGVRSTTAAAILTGLGFEQVSNMKGGMLDWNEQNLPVQRGTSTS
;
A
#
# COMPACT_ATOMS: atom_id res chain seq x y z
N MET A 1 -6.60 -20.18 -19.06
CA MET A 1 -5.83 -19.07 -18.45
C MET A 1 -4.36 -19.42 -18.46
N LEU A 2 -3.51 -18.59 -19.07
CA LEU A 2 -2.06 -18.72 -18.97
C LEU A 2 -1.59 -18.18 -17.62
N PHE A 3 -0.73 -18.92 -16.94
CA PHE A 3 -0.15 -18.53 -15.66
C PHE A 3 1.34 -18.86 -15.56
N ARG A 4 2.14 -17.93 -15.03
CA ARG A 4 3.57 -18.14 -14.75
C ARG A 4 4.00 -17.39 -13.49
N GLU A 5 4.77 -18.05 -12.64
CA GLU A 5 5.68 -17.38 -11.69
C GLU A 5 6.95 -16.96 -12.45
N LEU A 6 7.27 -15.67 -12.46
CA LEU A 6 8.35 -15.11 -13.30
C LEU A 6 9.68 -15.01 -12.55
N ASN A 7 9.64 -14.90 -11.23
CA ASN A 7 10.80 -14.67 -10.38
C ASN A 7 11.16 -15.91 -9.58
N ARG A 8 12.43 -16.34 -9.67
CA ARG A 8 12.96 -17.47 -8.90
C ARG A 8 13.59 -17.06 -7.55
N GLY A 9 13.51 -15.77 -7.20
CA GLY A 9 14.04 -15.23 -5.96
C GLY A 9 13.06 -15.34 -4.80
N LYS A 10 13.34 -14.57 -3.74
CA LYS A 10 12.47 -14.44 -2.57
C LYS A 10 11.15 -13.77 -2.95
N CYS A 11 11.23 -12.60 -3.58
CA CYS A 11 10.07 -11.87 -4.10
C CYS A 11 9.56 -12.56 -5.37
N LYS A 12 8.25 -12.79 -5.41
CA LYS A 12 7.53 -13.46 -6.48
C LYS A 12 6.79 -12.42 -7.30
N THR A 13 6.77 -12.65 -8.62
CA THR A 13 5.93 -11.89 -9.54
C THR A 13 5.16 -12.90 -10.36
N TYR A 14 3.87 -12.67 -10.53
CA TYR A 14 2.99 -13.57 -11.26
C TYR A 14 2.46 -12.93 -12.53
N LEU A 15 2.52 -13.66 -13.64
CA LEU A 15 1.84 -13.33 -14.88
C LEU A 15 0.56 -14.14 -14.98
N ILE A 16 -0.55 -13.45 -15.20
CA ILE A 16 -1.82 -14.02 -15.57
C ILE A 16 -2.20 -13.46 -16.94
N ALA A 17 -2.60 -14.32 -17.87
CA ALA A 17 -3.10 -13.87 -19.16
C ALA A 17 -4.32 -14.66 -19.62
N CYS A 18 -5.23 -13.93 -20.23
CA CYS A 18 -6.36 -14.48 -20.96
C CYS A 18 -5.88 -15.04 -22.29
N GLU A 19 -6.15 -16.32 -22.55
CA GLU A 19 -5.63 -17.00 -23.74
C GLU A 19 -6.31 -16.55 -25.04
N SER A 20 -7.61 -16.23 -24.97
CA SER A 20 -8.44 -15.75 -26.09
C SER A 20 -8.10 -14.32 -26.48
N THR A 21 -8.06 -13.40 -25.52
CA THR A 21 -7.87 -11.96 -25.78
C THR A 21 -6.41 -11.51 -25.77
N ARG A 22 -5.51 -12.35 -25.27
CA ARG A 22 -4.10 -12.03 -25.00
C ARG A 22 -3.87 -10.89 -24.00
N LYS A 23 -4.92 -10.37 -23.34
CA LYS A 23 -4.77 -9.42 -22.24
C LYS A 23 -4.12 -10.10 -21.04
N ALA A 24 -3.22 -9.37 -20.38
CA ALA A 24 -2.45 -9.88 -19.26
C ALA A 24 -2.39 -8.89 -18.09
N ALA A 25 -2.16 -9.45 -16.90
CA ALA A 25 -1.82 -8.71 -15.70
C ALA A 25 -0.54 -9.27 -15.08
N LEU A 26 0.28 -8.37 -14.54
CA LEU A 26 1.39 -8.72 -13.65
C LEU A 26 0.98 -8.40 -12.21
N ILE A 27 1.25 -9.32 -11.30
CA ILE A 27 1.04 -9.16 -9.86
C ILE A 27 2.40 -9.07 -9.18
N ASP A 28 2.59 -8.03 -8.37
CA ASP A 28 3.82 -7.70 -7.63
C ASP A 28 5.09 -7.66 -8.51
N PRO A 29 5.13 -6.84 -9.59
CA PRO A 29 6.29 -6.77 -10.46
C PRO A 29 7.44 -5.98 -9.80
N VAL A 30 8.66 -6.52 -9.90
CA VAL A 30 9.88 -5.97 -9.28
C VAL A 30 10.67 -5.13 -10.29
N LYS A 31 11.07 -3.91 -9.91
CA LYS A 31 11.69 -2.90 -10.80
C LYS A 31 12.89 -3.44 -11.58
N GLU A 32 13.77 -4.20 -10.94
CA GLU A 32 15.01 -4.71 -11.55
C GLU A 32 14.78 -5.79 -12.63
N ARG A 33 13.52 -6.18 -12.91
CA ARG A 33 13.17 -7.27 -13.84
C ARG A 33 12.21 -6.85 -14.95
N ILE A 34 12.00 -5.54 -15.13
CA ILE A 34 11.10 -4.99 -16.15
C ILE A 34 11.39 -5.56 -17.55
N ASP A 35 12.66 -5.63 -17.94
CA ASP A 35 13.13 -6.18 -19.20
C ASP A 35 12.64 -7.63 -19.43
N ARG A 36 12.76 -8.47 -18.40
CA ARG A 36 12.30 -9.86 -18.40
C ARG A 36 10.78 -9.94 -18.51
N TYR A 37 10.04 -9.06 -17.85
CA TYR A 37 8.58 -9.05 -17.92
C TYR A 37 8.10 -8.69 -19.33
N LEU A 38 8.64 -7.62 -19.91
CA LEU A 38 8.33 -7.20 -21.28
C LEU A 38 8.71 -8.27 -22.30
N ALA A 39 9.89 -8.90 -22.16
CA ALA A 39 10.31 -10.00 -23.02
C ALA A 39 9.39 -11.22 -22.89
N THR A 40 8.92 -11.54 -21.68
CA THR A 40 7.99 -12.66 -21.46
C THR A 40 6.62 -12.38 -22.06
N LEU A 41 6.10 -11.15 -21.90
CA LEU A 41 4.86 -10.71 -22.53
C LEU A 41 4.96 -10.79 -24.06
N ALA A 42 6.07 -10.32 -24.64
CA ALA A 42 6.34 -10.41 -26.07
C ALA A 42 6.45 -11.86 -26.56
N TYR A 43 7.17 -12.72 -25.84
CA TYR A 43 7.31 -14.14 -26.17
C TYR A 43 5.96 -14.86 -26.24
N TYR A 44 5.07 -14.57 -25.29
CA TYR A 44 3.71 -15.09 -25.33
C TYR A 44 2.82 -14.29 -26.29
N GLY A 45 3.17 -13.11 -26.76
CA GLY A 45 2.26 -12.25 -27.53
C GLY A 45 1.08 -11.77 -26.69
N CYS A 46 1.36 -11.38 -25.44
CA CYS A 46 0.40 -10.80 -24.50
C CYS A 46 0.51 -9.28 -24.47
N ARG A 47 -0.62 -8.59 -24.32
CA ARG A 47 -0.68 -7.15 -24.03
C ARG A 47 -0.89 -6.95 -22.54
N LEU A 48 -0.01 -6.21 -21.89
CA LEU A 48 -0.17 -5.84 -20.48
C LEU A 48 -1.31 -4.82 -20.34
N GLU A 49 -2.38 -5.22 -19.67
CA GLU A 49 -3.56 -4.38 -19.40
C GLU A 49 -3.48 -3.79 -17.98
N ALA A 50 -2.96 -4.56 -17.03
CA ALA A 50 -2.89 -4.17 -15.63
C ALA A 50 -1.57 -4.59 -14.98
N VAL A 51 -1.11 -3.77 -14.03
CA VAL A 51 -0.08 -4.10 -13.06
C VAL A 51 -0.69 -3.90 -11.68
N ILE A 52 -0.61 -4.93 -10.84
CA ILE A 52 -1.32 -5.00 -9.57
C ILE A 52 -0.32 -5.25 -8.47
N ASP A 53 -0.20 -4.32 -7.53
CA ASP A 53 0.55 -4.56 -6.30
C ASP A 53 -0.42 -4.98 -5.20
N THR A 54 -0.15 -6.12 -4.56
CA THR A 54 -0.95 -6.66 -3.46
C THR A 54 -0.88 -5.77 -2.22
N HIS A 55 0.22 -5.06 -2.05
CA HIS A 55 0.43 -4.09 -0.99
C HIS A 55 1.57 -3.15 -1.36
N THR A 56 1.77 -2.08 -0.59
CA THR A 56 2.96 -1.25 -0.72
C THR A 56 4.18 -1.98 -0.15
N HIS A 57 5.02 -2.51 -1.05
CA HIS A 57 6.19 -3.33 -0.71
C HIS A 57 7.27 -2.54 0.04
N ALA A 58 7.92 -3.17 1.01
CA ALA A 58 8.97 -2.55 1.82
C ALA A 58 10.38 -3.12 1.55
N ASP A 59 10.47 -4.22 0.80
CA ASP A 59 11.69 -5.02 0.59
C ASP A 59 12.23 -4.95 -0.85
N HIS A 60 11.38 -4.59 -1.83
CA HIS A 60 11.78 -4.32 -3.21
C HIS A 60 11.01 -3.14 -3.82
N ARG A 61 11.61 -2.49 -4.84
CA ARG A 61 10.95 -1.42 -5.59
C ARG A 61 9.94 -2.01 -6.57
N THR A 62 8.73 -1.47 -6.58
CA THR A 62 7.72 -1.88 -7.57
C THR A 62 8.11 -1.41 -8.96
N ALA A 63 7.82 -2.24 -9.97
CA ALA A 63 7.88 -1.89 -11.38
C ALA A 63 6.57 -1.26 -11.89
N SER A 64 5.51 -1.21 -11.08
CA SER A 64 4.16 -0.85 -11.54
C SER A 64 4.11 0.50 -12.26
N PHE A 65 4.70 1.56 -11.69
CA PHE A 65 4.67 2.90 -12.30
C PHE A 65 5.49 2.98 -13.59
N GLU A 66 6.63 2.30 -13.66
CA GLU A 66 7.46 2.29 -14.86
C GLU A 66 6.81 1.45 -15.99
N LEU A 67 6.22 0.30 -15.65
CA LEU A 67 5.45 -0.51 -16.59
C LEU A 67 4.21 0.24 -17.10
N ASN A 68 3.54 1.02 -16.25
CA ASN A 68 2.47 1.93 -16.67
C ASN A 68 2.97 2.92 -17.72
N GLY A 69 4.07 3.63 -17.46
CA GLY A 69 4.65 4.58 -18.41
C GLY A 69 5.10 3.93 -19.73
N LEU A 70 5.64 2.71 -19.67
CA LEU A 70 6.15 1.99 -20.84
C LEU A 70 5.06 1.33 -21.70
N THR A 71 3.92 0.95 -21.10
CA THR A 71 2.92 0.09 -21.77
C THR A 71 1.50 0.65 -21.79
N GLY A 72 1.21 1.66 -20.97
CA GLY A 72 -0.14 2.16 -20.70
C GLY A 72 -1.00 1.24 -19.84
N ALA A 73 -0.43 0.17 -19.25
CA ALA A 73 -1.14 -0.72 -18.33
C ALA A 73 -1.59 0.02 -17.07
N ARG A 74 -2.81 -0.22 -16.60
CA ARG A 74 -3.37 0.45 -15.44
C ARG A 74 -2.70 -0.05 -14.15
N VAL A 75 -2.25 0.87 -13.29
CA VAL A 75 -1.79 0.54 -11.93
C VAL A 75 -2.98 0.32 -11.02
N ILE A 76 -3.08 -0.86 -10.41
CA ILE A 76 -4.19 -1.23 -9.53
C ILE A 76 -3.65 -1.54 -8.15
N MET A 77 -4.20 -0.87 -7.14
CA MET A 77 -3.89 -1.12 -5.73
C MET A 77 -5.15 -0.93 -4.90
N HIS A 78 -5.15 -1.47 -3.68
CA HIS A 78 -6.27 -1.24 -2.75
C HIS A 78 -6.50 0.26 -2.51
N ARG A 79 -7.74 0.68 -2.19
CA ARG A 79 -8.08 2.09 -1.96
C ARG A 79 -7.24 2.79 -0.87
N ARG A 80 -6.70 1.99 0.06
CA ARG A 80 -5.85 2.46 1.17
C ARG A 80 -4.37 2.56 0.81
N ALA A 81 -3.99 2.19 -0.40
CA ALA A 81 -2.62 2.35 -0.87
C ALA A 81 -2.19 3.81 -0.78
N PRO A 82 -1.03 4.10 -0.15
CA PRO A 82 -0.52 5.45 0.00
C PRO A 82 0.05 6.01 -1.31
N ALA A 83 0.48 5.14 -2.23
CA ALA A 83 1.13 5.51 -3.48
C ALA A 83 0.32 6.53 -4.30
N PRO A 84 0.95 7.62 -4.79
CA PRO A 84 0.33 8.47 -5.79
C PRO A 84 0.30 7.75 -7.14
N HIS A 85 -0.54 8.24 -8.06
CA HIS A 85 -0.67 7.71 -9.42
C HIS A 85 -1.17 6.25 -9.53
N VAL A 86 -1.93 5.78 -8.55
CA VAL A 86 -2.75 4.58 -8.71
C VAL A 86 -3.92 4.91 -9.65
N ASP A 87 -3.97 4.22 -10.78
CA ASP A 87 -4.98 4.41 -11.81
C ASP A 87 -6.36 3.90 -11.43
N ILE A 88 -6.41 2.80 -10.66
CA ILE A 88 -7.63 2.16 -10.22
C ILE A 88 -7.45 1.74 -8.76
N HIS A 89 -8.16 2.41 -7.87
CA HIS A 89 -8.33 1.95 -6.51
C HIS A 89 -9.42 0.88 -6.44
N VAL A 90 -9.12 -0.23 -5.77
CA VAL A 90 -10.07 -1.33 -5.57
C VAL A 90 -10.46 -1.52 -4.11
N GLU A 91 -11.63 -2.11 -3.89
CA GLU A 91 -12.18 -2.44 -2.57
C GLU A 91 -12.47 -3.94 -2.42
N ASP A 92 -12.80 -4.35 -1.19
CA ASP A 92 -13.17 -5.72 -0.88
C ASP A 92 -14.35 -6.21 -1.75
N GLY A 93 -14.19 -7.41 -2.33
CA GLY A 93 -15.21 -8.05 -3.17
C GLY A 93 -15.29 -7.50 -4.61
N GLN A 94 -14.60 -6.41 -4.94
CA GLN A 94 -14.56 -5.88 -6.30
C GLN A 94 -13.92 -6.90 -7.25
N ARG A 95 -14.44 -6.96 -8.47
CA ARG A 95 -13.94 -7.85 -9.54
C ARG A 95 -13.27 -7.02 -10.62
N TYR A 96 -12.10 -7.47 -11.07
CA TYR A 96 -11.37 -6.88 -12.18
C TYR A 96 -11.13 -7.92 -13.27
N ALA A 97 -11.53 -7.59 -14.49
CA ALA A 97 -11.43 -8.49 -15.63
C ALA A 97 -10.16 -8.22 -16.45
N VAL A 98 -9.35 -9.26 -16.65
CA VAL A 98 -8.21 -9.30 -17.56
C VAL A 98 -8.62 -10.16 -18.75
N GLY A 99 -9.30 -9.56 -19.72
CA GLY A 99 -10.01 -10.34 -20.75
C GLY A 99 -11.11 -11.19 -20.10
N ASP A 100 -11.11 -12.50 -20.35
CA ASP A 100 -12.07 -13.45 -19.77
C ASP A 100 -11.64 -13.97 -18.38
N VAL A 101 -10.45 -13.57 -17.89
CA VAL A 101 -9.98 -13.95 -16.55
C VAL A 101 -10.46 -12.93 -15.54
N GLU A 102 -11.15 -13.39 -14.50
CA GLU A 102 -11.64 -12.53 -13.44
C GLU A 102 -10.77 -12.65 -12.18
N LEU A 103 -10.39 -11.50 -11.62
CA LEU A 103 -9.70 -11.39 -10.35
C LEU A 103 -10.67 -10.76 -9.35
N GLN A 104 -11.05 -11.50 -8.31
CA GLN A 104 -11.80 -10.97 -7.18
C GLN A 104 -10.83 -10.47 -6.11
N VAL A 105 -10.99 -9.21 -5.72
CA VAL A 105 -10.21 -8.58 -4.66
C VAL A 105 -10.75 -9.03 -3.31
N LEU A 106 -9.85 -9.48 -2.44
CA LEU A 106 -10.11 -9.76 -1.03
C LEU A 106 -9.26 -8.79 -0.23
N TYR A 107 -9.88 -7.84 0.48
CA TYR A 107 -9.13 -6.94 1.36
C TYR A 107 -8.62 -7.73 2.57
N THR A 108 -7.30 -7.86 2.70
CA THR A 108 -6.64 -8.72 3.69
C THR A 108 -5.56 -7.94 4.45
N PRO A 109 -5.95 -6.89 5.20
CA PRO A 109 -5.00 -6.08 5.96
C PRO A 109 -4.32 -6.88 7.07
N GLY A 110 -3.21 -6.34 7.56
CA GLY A 110 -2.50 -6.86 8.71
C GLY A 110 -0.99 -6.79 8.52
N HIS A 111 -0.48 -7.31 7.40
CA HIS A 111 0.90 -7.07 7.00
C HIS A 111 1.12 -5.57 6.74
N THR A 112 0.28 -4.99 5.90
CA THR A 112 0.13 -3.55 5.71
C THR A 112 -1.35 -3.13 5.75
N PRO A 113 -1.65 -1.83 5.95
CA PRO A 113 -3.02 -1.33 5.93
C PRO A 113 -3.69 -1.35 4.55
N ASP A 114 -2.94 -1.55 3.48
CA ASP A 114 -3.40 -1.62 2.09
C ASP A 114 -3.30 -3.04 1.49
N SER A 115 -2.91 -4.04 2.29
CA SER A 115 -2.78 -5.42 1.83
C SER A 115 -4.10 -5.98 1.30
N MET A 116 -4.03 -6.56 0.11
CA MET A 116 -5.11 -7.29 -0.54
C MET A 116 -4.60 -8.59 -1.14
N SER A 117 -5.51 -9.57 -1.24
CA SER A 117 -5.32 -10.82 -1.96
C SER A 117 -6.18 -10.84 -3.22
N LEU A 118 -5.73 -11.54 -4.26
CA LEU A 118 -6.43 -11.63 -5.55
C LEU A 118 -6.84 -13.08 -5.79
N TYR A 119 -8.14 -13.36 -5.77
CA TYR A 119 -8.69 -14.69 -6.02
C TYR A 119 -9.07 -14.84 -7.50
N ALA A 120 -8.52 -15.86 -8.15
CA ALA A 120 -8.68 -16.16 -9.58
C ALA A 120 -9.32 -17.53 -9.81
N GLY A 121 -10.36 -17.86 -9.04
CA GLY A 121 -11.15 -19.09 -9.17
C GLY A 121 -10.50 -20.33 -8.55
N ASP A 122 -9.39 -20.82 -9.08
CA ASP A 122 -8.70 -22.03 -8.56
C ASP A 122 -7.51 -21.69 -7.64
N ARG A 123 -7.16 -20.41 -7.55
CA ARG A 123 -5.99 -19.92 -6.80
C ARG A 123 -6.21 -18.55 -6.20
N VAL A 124 -5.41 -18.23 -5.20
CA VAL A 124 -5.33 -16.91 -4.59
C VAL A 124 -3.89 -16.44 -4.53
N PHE A 125 -3.67 -15.19 -4.92
CA PHE A 125 -2.42 -14.46 -4.72
C PHE A 125 -2.53 -13.72 -3.40
N THR A 126 -1.76 -14.12 -2.39
CA THR A 126 -1.99 -13.72 -1.00
C THR A 126 -1.14 -12.53 -0.54
N GLY A 127 -0.36 -11.94 -1.46
CA GLY A 127 0.64 -10.95 -1.13
C GLY A 127 1.52 -11.48 0.01
N ASP A 128 1.75 -10.62 1.00
CA ASP A 128 2.42 -11.01 2.24
C ASP A 128 1.47 -11.29 3.41
N THR A 129 0.15 -11.33 3.23
CA THR A 129 -0.77 -11.68 4.33
C THR A 129 -0.57 -13.14 4.76
N LEU A 130 -0.58 -14.08 3.79
CA LEU A 130 -0.40 -15.52 4.04
C LEU A 130 0.79 -16.03 3.22
N LEU A 131 1.75 -16.67 3.89
CA LEU A 131 2.92 -17.29 3.26
C LEU A 131 2.85 -18.81 3.40
N ILE A 132 3.70 -19.53 2.66
CA ILE A 132 3.79 -20.99 2.76
C ILE A 132 4.38 -21.36 4.14
N ARG A 133 3.58 -22.00 4.99
CA ARG A 133 3.91 -22.32 6.39
C ARG A 133 4.34 -21.10 7.20
N GLY A 134 3.75 -19.94 6.92
CA GLY A 134 4.05 -18.68 7.59
C GLY A 134 3.01 -17.59 7.30
N THR A 135 3.29 -16.39 7.75
CA THR A 135 2.49 -15.17 7.51
C THR A 135 3.44 -14.02 7.25
N GLY A 136 2.92 -12.88 6.82
CA GLY A 136 3.67 -11.63 6.82
C GLY A 136 4.13 -11.25 8.21
N ARG A 137 4.95 -10.21 8.28
CA ARG A 137 5.23 -9.53 9.55
C ARG A 137 4.27 -8.36 9.70
N SER A 138 3.84 -8.05 10.91
CA SER A 138 2.84 -7.02 11.17
C SER A 138 3.33 -5.96 12.16
N ASP A 139 4.66 -5.82 12.27
CA ASP A 139 5.36 -4.94 13.20
C ASP A 139 5.90 -3.65 12.54
N PHE A 140 5.62 -3.42 11.25
CA PHE A 140 5.87 -2.14 10.59
C PHE A 140 4.76 -1.12 10.87
N ALA A 141 5.02 0.15 10.54
CA ALA A 141 4.05 1.22 10.73
C ALA A 141 2.74 0.90 9.99
N GLY A 142 1.64 0.73 10.74
CA GLY A 142 0.33 0.40 10.21
C GLY A 142 0.03 -1.10 10.07
N GLY A 143 1.00 -1.99 10.35
CA GLY A 143 0.73 -3.41 10.52
C GLY A 143 -0.09 -3.69 11.80
N ASP A 144 -0.93 -4.72 11.74
CA ASP A 144 -1.73 -5.18 12.88
C ASP A 144 -1.88 -6.71 12.84
N PRO A 145 -1.28 -7.46 13.78
CA PRO A 145 -1.37 -8.92 13.79
C PRO A 145 -2.78 -9.44 14.07
N GLY A 146 -3.63 -8.66 14.72
CA GLY A 146 -5.03 -9.01 14.93
C GLY A 146 -5.82 -8.94 13.63
N GLU A 147 -5.67 -7.85 12.87
CA GLU A 147 -6.26 -7.73 11.53
C GLU A 147 -5.71 -8.81 10.59
N GLU A 148 -4.40 -9.12 10.66
CA GLU A 148 -3.80 -10.19 9.87
C GLU A 148 -4.43 -11.55 10.16
N PHE A 149 -4.63 -11.87 11.45
CA PHE A 149 -5.31 -13.10 11.86
C PHE A 149 -6.75 -13.17 11.36
N ASP A 150 -7.49 -12.06 11.45
CA ASP A 150 -8.86 -11.98 10.98
C ASP A 150 -8.94 -12.13 9.45
N SER A 151 -8.03 -11.48 8.72
CA SER A 151 -7.87 -11.63 7.26
C SER A 151 -7.60 -13.07 6.85
N ILE A 152 -6.71 -13.77 7.56
CA ILE A 152 -6.40 -15.17 7.25
C ILE A 152 -7.57 -16.07 7.60
N THR A 153 -8.08 -16.01 8.83
CA THR A 153 -9.05 -17.00 9.34
C THR A 153 -10.48 -16.75 8.87
N GLN A 154 -10.87 -15.48 8.70
CA GLN A 154 -12.24 -15.10 8.35
C GLN A 154 -12.43 -14.85 6.85
N LYS A 155 -11.35 -14.62 6.08
CA LYS A 155 -11.43 -14.48 4.61
C LYS A 155 -10.69 -15.59 3.86
N LEU A 156 -9.37 -15.67 3.95
CA LEU A 156 -8.59 -16.62 3.13
C LEU A 156 -8.99 -18.07 3.45
N PHE A 157 -9.14 -18.41 4.72
CA PHE A 157 -9.58 -19.74 5.15
C PHE A 157 -11.08 -20.01 4.94
N ARG A 158 -11.84 -19.08 4.36
CA ARG A 158 -13.20 -19.36 3.84
C ARG A 158 -13.19 -19.85 2.40
N LEU A 159 -12.08 -19.73 1.68
CA LEU A 159 -11.91 -20.32 0.36
C LEU A 159 -11.88 -21.86 0.42
N PRO A 160 -12.21 -22.55 -0.69
CA PRO A 160 -12.10 -24.02 -0.80
C PRO A 160 -10.69 -24.53 -0.45
N ASP A 161 -10.60 -25.68 0.19
CA ASP A 161 -9.34 -26.26 0.68
C ASP A 161 -8.34 -26.56 -0.46
N GLU A 162 -8.84 -26.85 -1.66
CA GLU A 162 -8.07 -27.11 -2.88
C GLU A 162 -7.51 -25.84 -3.53
N THR A 163 -7.94 -24.65 -3.09
CA THR A 163 -7.48 -23.37 -3.65
C THR A 163 -5.98 -23.23 -3.47
N LEU A 164 -5.26 -23.04 -4.58
CA LEU A 164 -3.81 -22.86 -4.58
C LEU A 164 -3.43 -21.51 -3.96
N VAL A 165 -2.39 -21.49 -3.15
CA VAL A 165 -1.87 -20.28 -2.47
C VAL A 165 -0.55 -19.87 -3.08
N PHE A 166 -0.49 -18.62 -3.58
CA PHE A 166 0.67 -18.00 -4.21
C PHE A 166 1.05 -16.70 -3.47
N PRO A 167 2.05 -16.73 -2.58
CA PRO A 167 2.48 -15.55 -1.81
C PRO A 167 3.37 -14.60 -2.62
N ALA A 168 3.50 -13.34 -2.19
CA ALA A 168 4.50 -12.43 -2.75
C ALA A 168 5.93 -12.83 -2.35
N HIS A 169 6.11 -13.61 -1.28
CA HIS A 169 7.41 -14.08 -0.83
C HIS A 169 7.48 -15.57 -0.51
N ASP A 170 8.61 -16.20 -0.84
CA ASP A 170 9.03 -17.48 -0.26
C ASP A 170 10.56 -17.51 -0.04
N TYR A 171 10.95 -18.02 1.13
CA TYR A 171 12.36 -18.03 1.57
C TYR A 171 12.98 -19.43 1.55
N ARG A 172 12.24 -20.44 1.08
CA ARG A 172 12.60 -21.88 1.18
C ARG A 172 12.61 -22.59 -0.17
N GLY A 173 12.36 -21.88 -1.27
CA GLY A 173 12.30 -22.42 -2.62
C GLY A 173 10.97 -23.10 -2.96
N ASN A 174 9.91 -22.89 -2.16
CA ASN A 174 8.59 -23.39 -2.50
C ASN A 174 7.96 -22.54 -3.62
N SER A 175 7.05 -23.16 -4.38
CA SER A 175 6.30 -22.46 -5.44
C SER A 175 4.88 -22.08 -4.99
N HIS A 176 4.19 -22.99 -4.31
CA HIS A 176 2.81 -22.80 -3.85
C HIS A 176 2.48 -23.76 -2.69
N SER A 177 1.33 -23.52 -2.04
CA SER A 177 0.65 -24.48 -1.15
C SER A 177 -0.85 -24.47 -1.48
N THR A 178 -1.71 -24.90 -0.56
CA THR A 178 -3.17 -24.75 -0.66
C THR A 178 -3.76 -24.18 0.62
N ILE A 179 -4.98 -23.63 0.51
CA ILE A 179 -5.73 -23.15 1.67
C ILE A 179 -5.94 -24.27 2.71
N GLY A 180 -6.25 -25.50 2.27
CA GLY A 180 -6.42 -26.65 3.15
C GLY A 180 -5.13 -27.06 3.86
N GLU A 181 -3.99 -26.97 3.17
CA GLU A 181 -2.69 -27.22 3.78
C GLU A 181 -2.34 -26.16 4.84
N GLU A 182 -2.51 -24.87 4.52
CA GLU A 182 -2.19 -23.79 5.46
C GLU A 182 -3.13 -23.77 6.67
N LYS A 183 -4.43 -24.06 6.50
CA LYS A 183 -5.38 -24.25 7.62
C LYS A 183 -4.91 -25.29 8.63
N ARG A 184 -4.34 -26.41 8.15
CA ARG A 184 -3.97 -27.55 8.98
C ARG A 184 -2.57 -27.41 9.56
N PHE A 185 -1.63 -26.87 8.77
CA PHE A 185 -0.21 -27.02 9.04
C PHE A 185 0.56 -25.70 9.14
N ASN A 186 -0.07 -24.53 8.95
CA ASN A 186 0.60 -23.27 9.16
C ASN A 186 0.97 -23.11 10.65
N PRO A 187 2.27 -23.07 11.01
CA PRO A 187 2.71 -23.10 12.40
C PRO A 187 2.39 -21.81 13.16
N ARG A 188 2.04 -20.72 12.46
CA ARG A 188 1.67 -19.45 13.08
C ARG A 188 0.17 -19.34 13.34
N VAL A 189 -0.68 -19.97 12.52
CA VAL A 189 -2.13 -19.77 12.56
C VAL A 189 -2.89 -21.03 13.01
N SER A 190 -2.47 -22.21 12.55
CA SER A 190 -3.19 -23.46 12.82
C SER A 190 -3.26 -23.76 14.33
N GLY A 191 -4.48 -24.06 14.79
CA GLY A 191 -4.77 -24.42 16.18
C GLY A 191 -4.59 -23.28 17.19
N ARG A 192 -4.42 -22.03 16.75
CA ARG A 192 -4.26 -20.86 17.64
C ARG A 192 -5.53 -20.02 17.70
N THR A 193 -5.73 -19.42 18.86
CA THR A 193 -6.64 -18.30 19.05
C THR A 193 -6.02 -17.00 18.52
N ARG A 194 -6.86 -15.98 18.33
CA ARG A 194 -6.43 -14.63 17.91
C ARG A 194 -5.38 -14.04 18.86
N ASP A 195 -5.58 -14.19 20.17
CA ASP A 195 -4.65 -13.66 21.18
C ASP A 195 -3.30 -14.37 21.18
N GLU A 196 -3.30 -15.70 21.00
CA GLU A 196 -2.06 -16.49 20.85
C GLU A 196 -1.29 -16.11 19.59
N TYR A 197 -1.99 -15.81 18.48
CA TYR A 197 -1.37 -15.31 17.25
C TYR A 197 -0.73 -13.94 17.48
N ILE A 198 -1.47 -12.99 18.07
CA ILE A 198 -0.96 -11.64 18.35
C ILE A 198 0.27 -11.71 19.26
N ALA A 199 0.20 -12.51 20.32
CA ALA A 199 1.33 -12.72 21.20
C ALA A 199 2.53 -13.31 20.45
N LEU A 200 2.34 -14.32 19.60
CA LEU A 200 3.41 -14.89 18.79
C LEU A 200 4.06 -13.84 17.87
N MET A 201 3.26 -13.11 17.10
CA MET A 201 3.73 -12.14 16.11
C MET A 201 4.52 -10.99 16.75
N ASN A 202 4.04 -10.47 17.89
CA ASN A 202 4.72 -9.40 18.63
C ASN A 202 6.07 -9.82 19.23
N HIS A 203 6.33 -11.13 19.36
CA HIS A 203 7.57 -11.66 19.95
C HIS A 203 8.49 -12.34 18.91
N LEU A 204 8.22 -12.22 17.61
CA LEU A 204 9.08 -12.82 16.58
C LEU A 204 10.50 -12.25 16.56
N GLY A 205 10.69 -11.00 16.99
CA GLY A 205 12.02 -10.38 17.12
C GLY A 205 12.82 -10.34 15.82
N LEU A 206 12.15 -10.23 14.67
CA LEU A 206 12.81 -10.26 13.37
C LEU A 206 13.64 -8.98 13.18
N PRO A 207 14.86 -9.09 12.63
CA PRO A 207 15.62 -7.90 12.26
C PRO A 207 14.81 -7.07 11.26
N LEU A 208 14.90 -5.75 11.38
CA LEU A 208 14.39 -4.85 10.34
C LEU A 208 15.19 -5.11 9.06
N PRO A 209 14.56 -5.12 7.87
CA PRO A 209 15.29 -5.19 6.62
C PRO A 209 16.26 -4.03 6.50
N ASP A 210 17.49 -4.31 6.08
CA ASP A 210 18.45 -3.28 5.72
C ASP A 210 17.85 -2.40 4.62
N LYS A 211 17.98 -1.07 4.73
CA LYS A 211 17.54 -0.11 3.70
C LYS A 211 16.03 -0.11 3.40
N ILE A 212 15.18 -0.59 4.31
CA ILE A 212 13.71 -0.55 4.16
C ILE A 212 13.18 0.81 3.70
N GLN A 213 13.76 1.92 4.18
CA GLN A 213 13.36 3.27 3.76
C GLN A 213 13.75 3.59 2.32
N GLU A 214 14.90 3.12 1.80
CA GLU A 214 15.31 3.34 0.40
C GLU A 214 14.37 2.65 -0.61
N VAL A 215 13.51 1.75 -0.12
CA VAL A 215 12.55 0.97 -0.89
C VAL A 215 11.11 1.43 -0.66
N LEU A 216 10.68 1.45 0.61
CA LEU A 216 9.30 1.73 0.98
C LEU A 216 8.88 3.11 0.51
N GLN A 217 9.77 4.08 0.65
CA GLN A 217 9.44 5.47 0.38
C GLN A 217 9.24 5.77 -1.12
N PRO A 218 10.06 5.28 -2.07
CA PRO A 218 9.71 5.31 -3.48
C PRO A 218 8.38 4.62 -3.80
N ASN A 219 8.06 3.50 -3.15
CA ASN A 219 6.79 2.81 -3.38
C ASN A 219 5.57 3.58 -2.82
N GLU A 220 5.73 4.28 -1.69
CA GLU A 220 4.68 5.09 -1.05
C GLU A 220 4.46 6.46 -1.71
N SER A 221 5.49 7.01 -2.36
CA SER A 221 5.48 8.39 -2.86
C SER A 221 5.69 8.51 -4.37
N ALA A 222 6.02 7.42 -5.06
CA ALA A 222 6.52 7.43 -6.43
C ALA A 222 7.74 8.36 -6.65
N LEU A 223 8.47 8.72 -5.57
CA LEU A 223 9.67 9.56 -5.63
C LEU A 223 10.93 8.70 -5.57
N ASP A 224 11.67 8.70 -6.67
CA ASP A 224 12.97 8.06 -6.80
C ASP A 224 14.05 9.15 -6.97
N ASP A 225 14.27 9.93 -5.90
CA ASP A 225 15.22 11.04 -5.89
C ASP A 225 16.11 11.04 -4.64
N ASP A 226 17.36 10.64 -4.81
CA ASP A 226 18.40 10.59 -3.76
C ASP A 226 18.73 11.97 -3.17
N ARG A 227 18.26 13.06 -3.78
CA ARG A 227 18.50 14.44 -3.29
C ARG A 227 17.59 14.81 -2.12
N ILE A 228 16.57 14.02 -1.80
CA ILE A 228 15.67 14.25 -0.68
C ILE A 228 16.10 13.32 0.46
N PRO A 229 16.65 13.84 1.57
CA PRO A 229 16.98 13.00 2.72
C PRO A 229 15.68 12.61 3.43
N PHE A 230 15.28 11.35 3.25
CA PHE A 230 14.08 10.84 3.89
C PHE A 230 14.30 10.47 5.36
N PRO A 231 13.26 10.63 6.19
CA PRO A 231 13.34 10.34 7.61
C PRO A 231 13.54 8.84 7.89
N THR A 232 14.31 8.53 8.91
CA THR A 232 14.47 7.17 9.44
C THR A 232 13.18 6.65 10.07
N LEU A 233 13.05 5.32 10.22
CA LEU A 233 11.93 4.71 10.97
C LEU A 233 11.76 5.29 12.38
N ALA A 234 12.86 5.57 13.07
CA ALA A 234 12.84 6.18 14.40
C ALA A 234 12.21 7.58 14.37
N GLN A 235 12.53 8.38 13.34
CA GLN A 235 11.95 9.71 13.16
C GLN A 235 10.46 9.64 12.79
N LEU A 236 10.07 8.71 11.90
CA LEU A 236 8.67 8.48 11.54
C LEU A 236 7.83 8.10 12.77
N ASN A 237 8.35 7.21 13.63
CA ASN A 237 7.66 6.76 14.85
C ASN A 237 7.53 7.86 15.93
N GLN A 238 8.31 8.94 15.84
CA GLN A 238 8.20 10.10 16.73
C GLN A 238 7.15 11.12 16.27
N VAL A 239 6.65 11.01 15.04
CA VAL A 239 5.64 11.93 14.51
C VAL A 239 4.35 11.79 15.30
N ARG A 240 3.90 12.90 15.89
CA ARG A 240 2.63 12.98 16.61
C ARG A 240 1.46 12.68 15.66
N GLN A 241 0.62 11.73 16.05
CA GLN A 241 -0.55 11.31 15.27
C GLN A 241 -1.83 11.94 15.85
N LEU A 242 -2.68 12.49 14.98
CA LEU A 242 -4.00 13.01 15.33
C LEU A 242 -5.07 12.31 14.49
N THR A 243 -6.16 11.90 15.13
CA THR A 243 -7.34 11.37 14.43
C THR A 243 -8.10 12.48 13.71
N PRO A 244 -8.90 12.18 12.66
CA PRO A 244 -9.72 13.18 11.99
C PRO A 244 -10.62 13.99 12.94
N LYS A 245 -11.23 13.36 13.95
CA LYS A 245 -12.03 14.08 14.96
C LYS A 245 -11.22 15.06 15.80
N GLN A 246 -9.99 14.68 16.17
CA GLN A 246 -9.09 15.57 16.92
C GLN A 246 -8.66 16.75 16.04
N VAL A 247 -8.34 16.52 14.77
CA VAL A 247 -8.06 17.60 13.81
C VAL A 247 -9.27 18.52 13.68
N ARG A 248 -10.48 17.97 13.55
CA ARG A 248 -11.72 18.76 13.50
C ARG A 248 -11.91 19.63 14.75
N ALA A 249 -11.73 19.04 15.93
CA ALA A 249 -11.85 19.78 17.20
C ALA A 249 -10.84 20.93 17.31
N LEU A 250 -9.62 20.76 16.77
CA LEU A 250 -8.62 21.83 16.71
C LEU A 250 -9.01 22.95 15.73
N LEU A 251 -9.66 22.60 14.60
CA LEU A 251 -10.14 23.59 13.63
C LEU A 251 -11.30 24.43 14.18
N ASP A 252 -12.14 23.84 15.04
CA ASP A 252 -13.24 24.54 15.69
C ASP A 252 -12.76 25.45 16.86
N ALA A 253 -11.51 25.33 17.30
CA ALA A 253 -10.92 26.12 18.37
C ALA A 253 -10.27 27.42 17.85
N SER A 254 -10.13 28.43 18.74
CA SER A 254 -9.61 29.77 18.38
C SER A 254 -8.14 29.81 17.91
N LEU A 255 -7.37 28.75 18.14
CA LEU A 255 -5.99 28.58 17.66
C LEU A 255 -5.98 27.53 16.55
N SER A 256 -6.50 27.88 15.37
CA SER A 256 -6.59 26.93 14.26
C SER A 256 -5.18 26.56 13.75
N PRO A 257 -4.88 25.27 13.58
CA PRO A 257 -3.61 24.81 13.01
C PRO A 257 -3.47 25.21 11.55
N ILE A 258 -2.25 25.19 11.03
CA ILE A 258 -2.00 25.22 9.58
C ILE A 258 -2.19 23.81 9.04
N LEU A 259 -3.08 23.65 8.07
CA LEU A 259 -3.25 22.40 7.37
C LEU A 259 -2.36 22.40 6.12
N LEU A 260 -1.59 21.32 5.95
CA LEU A 260 -0.71 21.10 4.81
C LEU A 260 -1.11 19.80 4.12
N ASP A 261 -1.68 19.90 2.92
CA ASP A 261 -1.95 18.77 2.04
C ASP A 261 -0.72 18.47 1.21
N VAL A 262 -0.22 17.24 1.32
CA VAL A 262 0.97 16.76 0.61
C VAL A 262 0.65 15.74 -0.49
N ARG A 263 -0.63 15.65 -0.90
CA ARG A 263 -1.05 14.90 -2.08
C ARG A 263 -0.64 15.60 -3.38
N GLU A 264 -0.80 14.90 -4.49
CA GLU A 264 -0.72 15.51 -5.82
C GLU A 264 -1.96 16.39 -6.11
N ALA A 265 -1.83 17.33 -7.05
CA ALA A 265 -2.90 18.28 -7.36
C ALA A 265 -4.19 17.60 -7.83
N GLU A 266 -4.07 16.52 -8.59
CA GLU A 266 -5.19 15.73 -9.09
C GLU A 266 -5.95 15.04 -7.94
N GLU A 267 -5.24 14.62 -6.88
CA GLU A 267 -5.86 14.04 -5.70
C GLU A 267 -6.54 15.10 -4.81
N TYR A 268 -5.99 16.31 -4.75
CA TYR A 268 -6.52 17.44 -3.97
C TYR A 268 -7.88 17.91 -4.50
N GLU A 269 -8.03 17.94 -5.83
CA GLU A 269 -9.29 18.25 -6.53
C GLU A 269 -10.16 17.00 -6.79
N GLY A 270 -9.66 15.81 -6.45
CA GLY A 270 -10.30 14.53 -6.75
C GLY A 270 -11.48 14.17 -5.86
N GLU A 271 -11.86 12.90 -5.89
CA GLU A 271 -13.06 12.33 -5.24
C GLU A 271 -13.16 12.63 -3.73
N LEU A 272 -12.01 12.62 -3.03
CA LEU A 272 -11.94 12.85 -1.58
C LEU A 272 -12.07 14.33 -1.20
N GLY A 273 -11.99 15.24 -2.18
CA GLY A 273 -11.86 16.68 -1.95
C GLY A 273 -10.66 17.03 -1.06
N HIS A 274 -10.75 18.17 -0.40
CA HIS A 274 -9.75 18.66 0.56
C HIS A 274 -10.40 19.40 1.73
N ILE A 275 -9.66 19.60 2.82
CA ILE A 275 -10.14 20.40 3.95
C ILE A 275 -10.03 21.90 3.60
N ALA A 276 -11.07 22.67 3.92
CA ALA A 276 -11.10 24.11 3.64
C ALA A 276 -9.88 24.85 4.24
N GLY A 277 -9.25 25.71 3.44
CA GLY A 277 -8.10 26.53 3.88
C GLY A 277 -6.77 25.76 3.96
N CYS A 278 -6.71 24.54 3.44
CA CYS A 278 -5.49 23.73 3.42
C CYS A 278 -4.51 24.21 2.34
N LEU A 279 -3.23 24.31 2.71
CA LEU A 279 -2.14 24.63 1.78
C LEU A 279 -1.75 23.37 1.00
N LEU A 280 -1.67 23.45 -0.33
CA LEU A 280 -1.20 22.34 -1.17
C LEU A 280 0.28 22.51 -1.50
N ILE A 281 1.11 21.60 -0.95
CA ILE A 281 2.51 21.41 -1.34
C ILE A 281 2.75 19.91 -1.36
N SER A 282 2.80 19.31 -2.56
CA SER A 282 3.02 17.87 -2.73
C SER A 282 4.28 17.43 -1.97
N LEU A 283 4.31 16.17 -1.53
CA LEU A 283 5.51 15.63 -0.86
C LEU A 283 6.77 15.78 -1.73
N LYS A 284 6.60 15.70 -3.06
CA LYS A 284 7.65 15.91 -4.06
C LYS A 284 8.25 17.31 -4.00
N ASP A 285 7.39 18.32 -3.95
CA ASP A 285 7.81 19.72 -4.02
C ASP A 285 8.18 20.27 -2.64
N LEU A 286 7.82 19.56 -1.56
CA LEU A 286 8.02 20.00 -0.18
C LEU A 286 9.45 20.43 0.13
N PRO A 287 10.52 19.70 -0.26
CA PRO A 287 11.90 20.16 0.02
C PRO A 287 12.24 21.49 -0.65
N ALA A 288 11.77 21.71 -1.88
CA ALA A 288 12.03 22.94 -2.63
C ALA A 288 11.15 24.11 -2.16
N ARG A 289 9.94 23.81 -1.67
CA ARG A 289 8.93 24.79 -1.29
C ARG A 289 8.79 24.97 0.23
N ALA A 290 9.58 24.27 1.04
CA ALA A 290 9.56 24.38 2.51
C ALA A 290 9.79 25.81 2.99
N VAL A 291 10.52 26.63 2.22
CA VAL A 291 10.72 28.06 2.50
C VAL A 291 9.40 28.83 2.60
N GLU A 292 8.36 28.42 1.84
CA GLU A 292 7.02 29.04 1.90
C GLU A 292 6.35 28.84 3.26
N LEU A 293 6.76 27.80 3.99
CA LEU A 293 6.24 27.43 5.30
C LEU A 293 7.01 28.07 6.46
N GLU A 294 8.19 28.68 6.24
CA GLU A 294 9.02 29.24 7.33
C GLU A 294 8.27 30.27 8.19
N LYS A 295 7.36 31.05 7.59
CA LYS A 295 6.48 31.97 8.33
C LYS A 295 5.53 31.29 9.33
N TYR A 296 5.42 29.97 9.28
CA TYR A 296 4.58 29.15 10.16
C TYR A 296 5.41 28.26 11.11
N LYS A 297 6.72 28.46 11.20
CA LYS A 297 7.64 27.57 11.93
C LYS A 297 7.29 27.33 13.41
N GLU A 298 6.71 28.32 14.06
CA GLU A 298 6.25 28.26 15.47
C GLU A 298 4.78 27.82 15.62
N ARG A 299 4.03 27.72 14.52
CA ARG A 299 2.62 27.32 14.54
C ARG A 299 2.49 25.80 14.42
N HIS A 300 1.38 25.28 14.93
CA HIS A 300 1.04 23.87 14.77
C HIS A 300 0.67 23.58 13.31
N ILE A 301 1.48 22.78 12.62
CA ILE A 301 1.22 22.26 11.27
C ILE A 301 0.67 20.83 11.38
N ILE A 302 -0.42 20.56 10.66
CA ILE A 302 -0.98 19.22 10.50
C ILE A 302 -0.83 18.82 9.03
N ALA A 303 0.05 17.85 8.79
CA ALA A 303 0.27 17.26 7.48
C ALA A 303 -0.84 16.24 7.16
N ILE A 304 -1.32 16.27 5.92
CA ILE A 304 -2.46 15.50 5.44
C ILE A 304 -2.10 14.88 4.09
N CYS A 305 -2.40 13.60 3.91
CA CYS A 305 -2.37 12.97 2.60
C CYS A 305 -3.60 12.06 2.39
N ARG A 306 -3.57 11.16 1.40
CA ARG A 306 -4.68 10.22 1.16
C ARG A 306 -4.95 9.30 2.35
N ALA A 307 -3.92 8.58 2.81
CA ALA A 307 -4.04 7.51 3.82
C ALA A 307 -3.25 7.75 5.12
N GLY A 308 -2.57 8.89 5.26
CA GLY A 308 -1.78 9.25 6.44
C GLY A 308 -0.28 8.86 6.38
N VAL A 309 0.15 8.17 5.33
CA VAL A 309 1.53 7.68 5.16
C VAL A 309 2.47 8.77 4.64
N ARG A 310 2.23 9.29 3.42
CA ARG A 310 3.02 10.41 2.84
C ARG A 310 3.09 11.64 3.76
N SER A 311 2.02 11.92 4.49
CA SER A 311 1.96 13.01 5.46
C SER A 311 2.76 12.75 6.74
N THR A 312 2.98 11.49 7.13
CA THR A 312 3.92 11.16 8.22
C THR A 312 5.35 11.49 7.77
N THR A 313 5.71 11.14 6.54
CA THR A 313 7.01 11.47 5.94
C THR A 313 7.20 12.99 5.84
N ALA A 314 6.20 13.72 5.34
CA ALA A 314 6.23 15.17 5.30
C ALA A 314 6.41 15.80 6.69
N ALA A 315 5.70 15.27 7.70
CA ALA A 315 5.81 15.76 9.06
C ALA A 315 7.22 15.59 9.62
N ALA A 316 7.85 14.44 9.39
CA ALA A 316 9.22 14.19 9.83
C ALA A 316 10.26 15.05 9.08
N ILE A 317 10.06 15.31 7.78
CA ILE A 317 10.91 16.25 7.01
C ILE A 317 10.82 17.65 7.63
N LEU A 318 9.61 18.15 7.88
CA LEU A 318 9.40 19.47 8.49
C LEU A 318 10.02 19.54 9.89
N THR A 319 9.86 18.51 10.73
CA THR A 319 10.54 18.46 12.03
C THR A 319 12.07 18.56 11.88
N GLY A 320 12.66 17.88 10.88
CA GLY A 320 14.09 17.97 10.56
C GLY A 320 14.54 19.36 10.09
N LEU A 321 13.66 20.13 9.45
CA LEU A 321 13.87 21.53 9.04
C LEU A 321 13.65 22.55 10.19
N GLY A 322 13.35 22.05 11.40
CA GLY A 322 13.20 22.85 12.61
C GLY A 322 11.80 23.39 12.85
N PHE A 323 10.76 22.78 12.26
CA PHE A 323 9.38 23.07 12.62
C PHE A 323 9.05 22.35 13.93
N GLU A 324 8.70 23.10 14.98
CA GLU A 324 8.63 22.55 16.34
C GLU A 324 7.34 21.75 16.60
N GLN A 325 6.23 22.15 15.96
CA GLN A 325 4.91 21.57 16.18
C GLN A 325 4.35 21.03 14.87
N VAL A 326 4.75 19.82 14.49
CA VAL A 326 4.21 19.12 13.32
C VAL A 326 3.51 17.84 13.74
N SER A 327 2.35 17.57 13.16
CA SER A 327 1.59 16.34 13.41
C SER A 327 1.06 15.77 12.10
N ASN A 328 0.83 14.47 12.09
CA ASN A 328 0.18 13.77 10.98
C ASN A 328 -1.31 13.56 11.29
N MET A 329 -2.18 13.72 10.29
CA MET A 329 -3.54 13.21 10.38
C MET A 329 -3.57 11.71 10.05
N LYS A 330 -3.76 10.88 11.08
CA LYS A 330 -3.89 9.43 10.97
C LYS A 330 -5.03 9.07 10.02
N GLY A 331 -4.75 8.18 9.07
CA GLY A 331 -5.72 7.71 8.08
C GLY A 331 -6.00 8.69 6.93
N GLY A 332 -5.45 9.92 7.02
CA GLY A 332 -5.56 10.92 5.96
C GLY A 332 -7.00 11.26 5.56
N MET A 333 -7.16 11.68 4.32
CA MET A 333 -8.47 12.07 3.76
C MET A 333 -9.44 10.89 3.63
N LEU A 334 -8.96 9.64 3.60
CA LEU A 334 -9.83 8.45 3.63
C LEU A 334 -10.64 8.41 4.93
N ASP A 335 -9.96 8.36 6.09
CA ASP A 335 -10.64 8.30 7.38
C ASP A 335 -11.44 9.59 7.68
N TRP A 336 -11.02 10.74 7.14
CA TRP A 336 -11.79 11.99 7.22
C TRP A 336 -13.13 11.89 6.50
N ASN A 337 -13.12 11.36 5.27
CA ASN A 337 -14.35 11.17 4.47
C ASN A 337 -15.24 10.07 5.05
N GLU A 338 -14.68 8.96 5.53
CA GLU A 338 -15.44 7.88 6.20
C GLU A 338 -16.23 8.40 7.41
N GLN A 339 -15.70 9.42 8.08
CA GLN A 339 -16.35 10.07 9.22
C GLN A 339 -17.32 11.18 8.81
N ASN A 340 -17.56 11.37 7.51
CA ASN A 340 -18.44 12.40 6.94
C ASN A 340 -18.09 13.82 7.40
N LEU A 341 -16.80 14.09 7.60
CA LEU A 341 -16.33 15.42 8.00
C LEU A 341 -16.29 16.38 6.79
N PRO A 342 -16.46 17.70 6.98
CA PRO A 342 -16.60 18.64 5.86
C PRO A 342 -15.39 18.69 4.94
N VAL A 343 -15.63 18.73 3.64
CA VAL A 343 -14.64 18.89 2.58
C VAL A 343 -15.07 19.95 1.58
N GLN A 344 -14.11 20.58 0.93
CA GLN A 344 -14.30 21.34 -0.30
C GLN A 344 -14.00 20.42 -1.48
N ARG A 345 -14.80 20.54 -2.53
CA ARG A 345 -14.58 19.90 -3.83
C ARG A 345 -14.58 21.01 -4.86
N GLY A 346 -13.65 21.00 -5.80
CA GLY A 346 -13.72 21.88 -6.96
C GLY A 346 -15.12 21.74 -7.59
N THR A 347 -15.75 22.87 -7.94
CA THR A 347 -17.04 22.85 -8.63
C THR A 347 -16.91 21.99 -9.88
N SER A 348 -17.54 20.82 -9.89
CA SER A 348 -17.73 20.05 -11.10
C SER A 348 -18.55 20.91 -12.06
N THR A 349 -17.90 21.51 -13.05
CA THR A 349 -18.59 21.96 -14.26
C THR A 349 -19.30 20.75 -14.82
N SER A 350 -20.62 20.84 -14.82
CA SER A 350 -21.58 19.82 -15.24
C SER A 350 -21.43 19.46 -16.71
#